data_AF-D7J4V5-F1
#
_entry.id   AF-D7J4V5-F1
#
_cell.length_a   1.000
_cell.length_b   1.000
_cell.length_c   1.000
_cell.angle_alpha   90.00
_cell.angle_beta   90.00
_cell.angle_gamma   90.00
#
_symmetry.space_group_name_H-M   'P 1'
#
loop_
_entity.id
_entity.type
_entity.pdbx_description
1 polymer ?
#
loop_
_entity_poly.entity_id
_entity_poly.type
_entity_poly.pdbx_seq_one_letter_code
_entity_poly.pdbx_strand_id
1 'polypeptide(L)'
;MKKVSFVTIVILFIVFMQTFAQDKIPISASMNESTIIDTLKKVQGGDTFHFPRNAGIIYNDKGRLGGWLMRGKTLPSVYDLMNLDVVQFNDLNSKYDTELKRKVFLESEEGIEMSKRLKALKGQVLKYPFYFVLPLSGYTTNNTAHAEYNLKTKTLDIEFRTNYSYYAGFINFPSLIVKCHPSITQKPFYNIISGHKYNSNIVKIPMTEKVAIKVEDNIKTLNLIVEFKLQQVKGPRLLQGISTKFFIVDKATNEIYFSL
;
A
#
# COMPACT_ATOMS: atom_id res chain seq x y z
N MET A 1 11.33 12.42 -77.58
CA MET A 1 10.90 13.51 -76.66
C MET A 1 10.82 12.96 -75.24
N LYS A 2 11.50 13.63 -74.29
CA LYS A 2 11.43 13.59 -72.81
C LYS A 2 11.71 12.22 -72.13
N LYS A 3 12.95 12.02 -71.67
CA LYS A 3 13.49 12.24 -70.29
C LYS A 3 13.31 10.97 -69.43
N VAL A 4 14.33 10.15 -69.17
CA VAL A 4 15.51 10.38 -68.27
C VAL A 4 14.96 10.71 -66.88
N SER A 5 15.07 9.89 -65.83
CA SER A 5 16.26 9.31 -65.18
C SER A 5 15.75 8.69 -63.84
N PHE A 6 16.42 7.91 -63.01
CA PHE A 6 17.72 7.21 -62.90
C PHE A 6 17.53 6.38 -61.59
N VAL A 7 17.88 5.09 -61.51
CA VAL A 7 19.16 4.58 -60.94
C VAL A 7 19.17 4.66 -59.39
N THR A 8 19.51 3.65 -58.60
CA THR A 8 20.45 2.53 -58.77
C THR A 8 20.06 1.37 -57.85
N ILE A 9 20.27 0.16 -58.34
CA ILE A 9 20.42 -1.09 -57.58
C ILE A 9 21.81 -1.11 -56.93
N VAL A 10 21.97 -1.46 -55.66
CA VAL A 10 23.06 -2.34 -55.20
C VAL A 10 22.58 -3.19 -54.02
N ILE A 11 22.59 -4.50 -54.27
CA ILE A 11 22.43 -5.61 -53.33
C ILE A 11 23.82 -5.93 -52.78
N LEU A 12 23.97 -6.25 -51.47
CA LEU A 12 24.63 -7.49 -50.97
C LEU A 12 25.04 -7.42 -49.48
N PHE A 13 24.62 -8.49 -48.78
CA PHE A 13 25.40 -9.34 -47.86
C PHE A 13 25.47 -9.11 -46.32
N ILE A 14 25.21 -10.25 -45.65
CA ILE A 14 25.89 -10.80 -44.44
C ILE A 14 25.31 -10.31 -43.09
N VAL A 15 24.41 -11.09 -42.46
CA VAL A 15 24.64 -12.22 -41.49
C VAL A 15 24.68 -11.73 -40.03
N PHE A 16 23.81 -12.35 -39.23
CA PHE A 16 23.84 -12.52 -37.77
C PHE A 16 24.25 -11.32 -36.89
N MET A 17 23.28 -10.84 -36.11
CA MET A 17 23.46 -10.63 -34.67
C MET A 17 22.08 -10.73 -34.00
N GLN A 18 21.88 -11.83 -33.28
CA GLN A 18 20.80 -11.96 -32.29
C GLN A 18 21.05 -10.91 -31.20
N THR A 19 20.12 -10.00 -31.01
CA THR A 19 19.96 -9.30 -29.73
C THR A 19 18.50 -9.37 -29.33
N PHE A 20 18.28 -9.92 -28.13
CA PHE A 20 17.00 -10.05 -27.47
C PHE A 20 16.27 -8.70 -27.41
N ALA A 21 15.28 -8.51 -28.28
CA ALA A 21 14.26 -7.50 -28.08
C ALA A 21 13.21 -8.09 -27.14
N GLN A 22 13.28 -7.73 -25.85
CA GLN A 22 12.18 -7.93 -24.91
C GLN A 22 10.94 -7.24 -25.47
N ASP A 23 9.87 -8.02 -25.63
CA ASP A 23 8.57 -7.59 -26.12
C ASP A 23 8.07 -6.35 -25.38
N LYS A 24 7.92 -5.26 -26.13
CA LYS A 24 7.12 -4.11 -25.75
C LYS A 24 5.67 -4.57 -25.64
N ILE A 25 5.12 -4.58 -24.42
CA ILE A 25 3.66 -4.66 -24.24
C ILE A 25 3.05 -3.39 -24.87
N PRO A 26 2.14 -3.52 -25.84
CA PRO A 26 1.57 -2.37 -26.53
C PRO A 26 0.62 -1.60 -25.61
N ILE A 27 0.88 -0.30 -25.48
CA ILE A 27 -0.06 0.69 -24.96
C ILE A 27 -1.10 0.94 -26.05
N SER A 28 -2.23 0.25 -26.02
CA SER A 28 -3.43 0.68 -26.77
C SER A 28 -4.72 0.11 -26.18
N ALA A 29 -5.34 0.88 -25.28
CA ALA A 29 -6.79 1.02 -25.17
C ALA A 29 -7.04 2.19 -24.21
N SER A 30 -6.89 3.41 -24.73
CA SER A 30 -7.43 4.60 -24.10
C SER A 30 -8.95 4.47 -24.07
N MET A 31 -9.52 4.01 -22.95
CA MET A 31 -10.88 4.41 -22.61
C MET A 31 -10.87 5.92 -22.40
N ASN A 32 -11.68 6.62 -23.19
CA ASN A 32 -11.76 8.07 -23.26
C ASN A 32 -11.79 8.69 -21.86
N GLU A 33 -10.94 9.68 -21.62
CA GLU A 33 -10.83 10.42 -20.35
C GLU A 33 -12.18 11.02 -19.93
N SER A 34 -13.04 11.39 -20.90
CA SER A 34 -14.40 11.85 -20.66
C SER A 34 -15.30 10.77 -20.05
N THR A 35 -15.17 9.52 -20.49
CA THR A 35 -15.94 8.38 -19.95
C THR A 35 -15.50 8.05 -18.53
N ILE A 36 -14.21 8.21 -18.22
CA ILE A 36 -13.65 8.01 -16.86
C ILE A 36 -14.11 9.13 -15.91
N ILE A 37 -14.09 10.38 -16.38
CA ILE A 37 -14.57 11.53 -15.60
C ILE A 37 -16.10 11.46 -15.40
N ASP A 38 -16.88 11.02 -16.39
CA ASP A 38 -18.33 10.82 -16.24
C ASP A 38 -18.69 9.63 -15.35
N THR A 39 -17.86 8.57 -15.35
CA THR A 39 -17.99 7.47 -14.38
C THR A 39 -17.64 7.92 -12.97
N LEU A 40 -16.63 8.78 -12.79
CA LEU A 40 -16.27 9.36 -11.50
C LEU A 40 -17.26 10.45 -11.02
N LYS A 41 -17.85 11.23 -11.94
CA LYS A 41 -18.86 12.26 -11.62
C LYS A 41 -20.23 11.67 -11.29
N LYS A 42 -20.60 10.52 -11.85
CA LYS A 42 -21.79 9.76 -11.42
C LYS A 42 -21.63 9.11 -10.02
N VAL A 43 -20.39 8.98 -9.52
CA VAL A 43 -20.05 8.28 -8.26
C VAL A 43 -19.79 9.23 -7.08
N GLN A 44 -19.76 10.54 -7.30
CA GLN A 44 -19.64 11.56 -6.23
C GLN A 44 -20.94 11.80 -5.43
N GLY A 45 -21.77 10.77 -5.28
CA GLY A 45 -22.96 10.75 -4.43
C GLY A 45 -23.35 9.37 -3.92
N GLY A 46 -22.48 8.36 -3.98
CA GLY A 46 -22.82 6.97 -3.65
C GLY A 46 -22.12 6.42 -2.42
N ASP A 47 -22.82 5.53 -1.71
CA ASP A 47 -22.39 4.80 -0.51
C ASP A 47 -21.22 3.80 -0.75
N THR A 48 -20.37 3.97 -1.78
CA THR A 48 -19.35 3.00 -2.20
C THR A 48 -17.93 3.58 -2.23
N PHE A 49 -16.97 2.83 -1.71
CA PHE A 49 -15.56 3.20 -1.58
C PHE A 49 -14.70 2.81 -2.80
N HIS A 50 -13.79 3.70 -3.21
CA HIS A 50 -12.82 3.42 -4.27
C HIS A 50 -11.43 3.93 -3.91
N PHE A 51 -10.40 3.09 -4.15
CA PHE A 51 -9.00 3.51 -3.99
C PHE A 51 -8.57 4.44 -5.14
N PRO A 52 -7.85 5.53 -4.85
CA PRO A 52 -7.20 6.33 -5.89
C PRO A 52 -6.16 5.50 -6.65
N ARG A 53 -6.10 5.68 -7.97
CA ARG A 53 -5.18 4.94 -8.86
C ARG A 53 -3.73 4.95 -8.38
N ASN A 54 -3.25 6.09 -7.88
CA ASN A 54 -1.85 6.29 -7.48
C ASN A 54 -1.58 6.13 -5.98
N ALA A 55 -2.54 5.61 -5.21
CA ALA A 55 -2.36 5.40 -3.79
C ALA A 55 -1.40 4.25 -3.47
N GLY A 56 -0.82 4.26 -2.27
CA GLY A 56 -0.15 3.09 -1.72
C GLY A 56 -1.16 2.25 -0.93
N ILE A 57 -1.49 1.04 -1.39
CA ILE A 57 -2.42 0.15 -0.66
C ILE A 57 -1.63 -0.94 0.02
N ILE A 58 -1.80 -1.09 1.33
CA ILE A 58 -1.15 -2.09 2.17
C ILE A 58 -2.22 -3.06 2.65
N TYR A 59 -2.13 -4.30 2.17
CA TYR A 59 -2.97 -5.38 2.66
C TYR A 59 -2.24 -6.13 3.77
N ASN A 60 -2.96 -6.38 4.86
CA ASN A 60 -2.44 -7.16 5.97
C ASN A 60 -2.45 -8.69 5.71
N ASP A 61 -2.76 -9.14 4.48
CA ASP A 61 -2.59 -10.53 4.04
C ASP A 61 -1.20 -10.70 3.39
N LYS A 62 -0.22 -11.12 4.20
CA LYS A 62 1.17 -11.44 3.77
C LYS A 62 1.97 -10.26 3.21
N GLY A 63 1.64 -9.03 3.59
CA GLY A 63 2.42 -7.83 3.24
C GLY A 63 2.38 -7.44 1.76
N ARG A 64 1.29 -7.78 1.07
CA ARG A 64 1.07 -7.43 -0.34
C ARG A 64 0.71 -5.94 -0.49
N LEU A 65 1.20 -5.34 -1.58
CA LEU A 65 0.83 -3.97 -1.98
C LEU A 65 -0.01 -4.00 -3.27
N GLY A 66 -1.07 -3.18 -3.36
CA GLY A 66 -2.00 -3.22 -4.50
C GLY A 66 -2.36 -1.89 -5.16
N GLY A 67 -1.60 -0.81 -4.91
CA GLY A 67 -1.80 0.46 -5.63
C GLY A 67 -0.83 0.66 -6.79
N TRP A 68 -1.13 1.50 -7.78
CA TRP A 68 -0.36 1.57 -9.04
C TRP A 68 1.12 1.88 -8.87
N LEU A 69 1.47 2.83 -7.99
CA LEU A 69 2.86 3.21 -7.72
C LEU A 69 3.67 2.12 -7.00
N MET A 70 3.00 1.25 -6.25
CA MET A 70 3.61 0.16 -5.48
C MET A 70 3.17 -1.21 -6.01
N ARG A 71 2.65 -1.28 -7.24
CA ARG A 71 2.04 -2.49 -7.79
C ARG A 71 3.12 -3.55 -8.00
N GLY A 72 2.88 -4.75 -7.47
CA GLY A 72 3.83 -5.85 -7.57
C GLY A 72 5.05 -5.72 -6.63
N LYS A 73 5.08 -4.69 -5.78
CA LYS A 73 6.06 -4.56 -4.70
C LYS A 73 5.53 -5.17 -3.41
N THR A 74 6.42 -5.41 -2.46
CA THR A 74 6.08 -5.94 -1.13
C THR A 74 6.21 -4.84 -0.09
N LEU A 75 5.60 -5.03 1.08
CA LEU A 75 5.74 -4.10 2.21
C LEU A 75 7.23 -3.77 2.53
N PRO A 76 8.18 -4.74 2.51
CA PRO A 76 9.61 -4.46 2.53
C PRO A 76 10.09 -3.35 1.58
N SER A 77 9.61 -3.33 0.35
CA SER A 77 9.98 -2.32 -0.64
C SER A 77 9.56 -0.90 -0.24
N VAL A 78 8.51 -0.72 0.59
CA VAL A 78 8.17 0.59 1.16
C VAL A 78 9.27 1.04 2.11
N TYR A 79 9.82 0.14 2.92
CA TYR A 79 10.90 0.48 3.83
C TYR A 79 12.17 0.86 3.07
N ASP A 80 12.52 0.09 2.05
CA ASP A 80 13.69 0.35 1.20
C ASP A 80 13.54 1.68 0.46
N LEU A 81 12.35 1.97 -0.08
CA LEU A 81 12.02 3.26 -0.70
C LEU A 81 12.19 4.42 0.29
N MET A 82 11.66 4.27 1.51
CA MET A 82 11.72 5.32 2.53
C MET A 82 13.15 5.56 3.02
N ASN A 83 13.99 4.52 3.06
CA ASN A 83 15.40 4.60 3.41
C ASN A 83 16.30 4.96 2.23
N LEU A 84 15.75 5.04 1.01
CA LEU A 84 16.49 5.22 -0.24
C LEU A 84 17.56 4.13 -0.45
N ASP A 85 17.28 2.90 0.00
CA ASP A 85 18.15 1.74 -0.22
C ASP A 85 17.99 1.23 -1.66
N VAL A 86 18.82 1.77 -2.54
CA VAL A 86 18.81 1.45 -3.98
C VAL A 86 19.09 -0.02 -4.24
N VAL A 87 19.94 -0.66 -3.43
CA VAL A 87 20.34 -2.05 -3.65
C VAL A 87 19.20 -2.99 -3.28
N GLN A 88 18.58 -2.80 -2.11
CA GLN A 88 17.46 -3.64 -1.69
C GLN A 88 16.21 -3.40 -2.54
N PHE A 89 15.86 -2.15 -2.82
CA PHE A 89 14.64 -1.81 -3.55
C PHE A 89 14.58 -2.41 -4.97
N ASN A 90 15.75 -2.58 -5.59
CA ASN A 90 15.92 -3.13 -6.94
C ASN A 90 16.39 -4.59 -6.95
N ASP A 91 16.34 -5.29 -5.81
CA ASP A 91 16.69 -6.71 -5.69
C ASP A 91 18.14 -7.03 -6.11
N LEU A 92 19.07 -6.10 -5.89
CA LEU A 92 20.48 -6.21 -6.31
C LEU A 92 21.42 -6.78 -5.24
N ASN A 93 20.88 -7.27 -4.13
CA ASN A 93 21.67 -7.73 -2.96
C ASN A 93 22.66 -8.84 -3.30
N SER A 94 22.32 -9.76 -4.21
CA SER A 94 23.22 -10.85 -4.63
C SER A 94 24.41 -10.35 -5.46
N LYS A 95 24.22 -9.26 -6.21
CA LYS A 95 25.28 -8.63 -7.03
C LYS A 95 26.19 -7.74 -6.19
N TYR A 96 25.62 -7.03 -5.22
CA TYR A 96 26.32 -6.11 -4.33
C TYR A 96 26.19 -6.56 -2.86
N ASP A 97 26.76 -7.72 -2.56
CA ASP A 97 26.65 -8.44 -1.29
C ASP A 97 27.57 -7.90 -0.17
N THR A 98 28.55 -7.06 -0.50
CA THR A 98 29.45 -6.42 0.47
C THR A 98 29.30 -4.90 0.49
N GLU A 99 29.64 -4.28 1.63
CA GLU A 99 29.62 -2.81 1.77
C GLU A 99 30.49 -2.12 0.71
N LEU A 100 31.68 -2.68 0.42
CA LEU A 100 32.58 -2.14 -0.60
C LEU A 100 31.95 -2.20 -2.01
N LYS A 101 31.34 -3.33 -2.39
CA LYS A 101 30.67 -3.46 -3.69
C LYS A 101 29.50 -2.50 -3.81
N ARG A 102 28.73 -2.31 -2.73
CA ARG A 102 27.62 -1.35 -2.69
C ARG A 102 28.12 0.08 -2.85
N LYS A 103 29.19 0.46 -2.14
CA LYS A 103 29.79 1.79 -2.24
C LYS A 103 30.23 2.09 -3.68
N VAL A 104 31.03 1.19 -4.27
CA VAL A 104 31.52 1.33 -5.65
C VAL A 104 30.36 1.43 -6.64
N PHE A 105 29.31 0.62 -6.46
CA PHE A 105 28.11 0.71 -7.29
C PHE A 105 27.39 2.06 -7.15
N LEU A 106 27.16 2.54 -5.93
CA LEU A 106 26.46 3.80 -5.70
C LEU A 106 27.21 5.02 -6.25
N GLU A 107 28.54 4.92 -6.39
CA GLU A 107 29.41 5.93 -7.01
C GLU A 107 29.49 5.81 -8.55
N SER A 108 29.00 4.71 -9.13
CA SER A 108 28.93 4.53 -10.58
C SER A 108 27.80 5.35 -11.23
N GLU A 109 27.88 5.59 -12.54
CA GLU A 109 26.83 6.29 -13.30
C GLU A 109 25.46 5.60 -13.15
N GLU A 110 25.43 4.26 -13.21
CA GLU A 110 24.22 3.46 -13.02
C GLU A 110 23.63 3.66 -11.62
N GLY A 111 24.46 3.57 -10.58
CA GLY A 111 24.02 3.73 -9.18
C GLY A 111 23.53 5.15 -8.88
N ILE A 112 24.16 6.17 -9.45
CA ILE A 112 23.74 7.57 -9.34
C ILE A 112 22.38 7.78 -10.02
N GLU A 113 22.19 7.23 -11.22
CA GLU A 113 20.93 7.33 -11.93
C GLU A 113 19.79 6.64 -11.17
N MET A 114 20.01 5.41 -10.69
CA MET A 114 19.03 4.67 -9.88
C MET A 114 18.70 5.40 -8.59
N SER A 115 19.70 6.00 -7.92
CA SER A 115 19.49 6.83 -6.74
C SER A 115 18.58 8.03 -7.02
N LYS A 116 18.78 8.70 -8.16
CA LYS A 116 17.95 9.84 -8.59
C LYS A 116 16.51 9.39 -8.87
N ARG A 117 16.33 8.27 -9.58
CA ARG A 117 15.01 7.69 -9.87
C ARG A 117 14.29 7.29 -8.59
N LEU A 118 14.97 6.68 -7.62
CA LEU A 118 14.38 6.28 -6.34
C LEU A 118 13.96 7.48 -5.50
N LYS A 119 14.79 8.54 -5.45
CA LYS A 119 14.43 9.81 -4.79
C LYS A 119 13.19 10.45 -5.43
N ALA A 120 13.11 10.45 -6.76
CA ALA A 120 11.94 10.96 -7.48
C ALA A 120 10.68 10.12 -7.19
N LEU A 121 10.80 8.79 -7.19
CA LEU A 121 9.71 7.88 -6.85
C LEU A 121 9.21 8.11 -5.42
N LYS A 122 10.12 8.23 -4.43
CA LYS A 122 9.75 8.55 -3.04
C LYS A 122 8.96 9.86 -2.99
N GLY A 123 9.44 10.90 -3.68
CA GLY A 123 8.74 12.18 -3.79
C GLY A 123 7.36 12.09 -4.45
N GLN A 124 7.15 11.19 -5.40
CA GLN A 124 5.84 10.95 -6.01
C GLN A 124 4.91 10.17 -5.08
N VAL A 125 5.39 9.07 -4.50
CA VAL A 125 4.64 8.20 -3.61
C VAL A 125 4.10 8.97 -2.40
N LEU A 126 4.92 9.83 -1.79
CA LEU A 126 4.52 10.60 -0.61
C LEU A 126 3.48 11.71 -0.88
N LYS A 127 3.20 12.05 -2.15
CA LYS A 127 2.12 13.00 -2.49
C LYS A 127 0.73 12.38 -2.26
N TYR A 128 0.63 11.07 -2.47
CA TYR A 128 -0.64 10.34 -2.42
C TYR A 128 -0.92 9.79 -1.03
N PRO A 129 -2.21 9.65 -0.65
CA PRO A 129 -2.55 8.91 0.55
C PRO A 129 -2.16 7.44 0.42
N PHE A 130 -1.87 6.83 1.56
CA PHE A 130 -1.76 5.40 1.73
C PHE A 130 -3.04 4.87 2.37
N TYR A 131 -3.35 3.62 2.09
CA TYR A 131 -4.48 2.91 2.67
C TYR A 131 -4.00 1.63 3.30
N PHE A 132 -4.27 1.47 4.59
CA PHE A 132 -4.07 0.23 5.31
C PHE A 132 -5.40 -0.50 5.39
N VAL A 133 -5.44 -1.73 4.87
CA VAL A 133 -6.66 -2.54 4.77
C VAL A 133 -6.54 -3.72 5.71
N LEU A 134 -7.46 -3.79 6.67
CA LEU A 134 -7.53 -4.83 7.70
C LEU A 134 -8.90 -5.52 7.66
N PRO A 135 -8.96 -6.82 7.34
CA PRO A 135 -10.19 -7.59 7.45
C PRO A 135 -10.73 -7.64 8.89
N LEU A 136 -12.04 -7.46 9.07
CA LEU A 136 -12.70 -7.54 10.37
C LEU A 136 -13.20 -8.96 10.72
N SER A 137 -13.27 -9.86 9.72
CA SER A 137 -13.49 -11.28 9.95
C SER A 137 -12.33 -11.92 10.71
N GLY A 138 -12.61 -12.43 11.91
CA GLY A 138 -11.64 -13.25 12.66
C GLY A 138 -11.27 -14.55 11.92
N TYR A 139 -10.03 -14.99 12.13
CA TYR A 139 -9.51 -16.34 11.86
C TYR A 139 -9.24 -16.79 10.42
N THR A 140 -8.46 -16.02 9.65
CA THR A 140 -7.64 -16.65 8.58
C THR A 140 -6.17 -16.25 8.56
N THR A 141 -5.79 -15.06 9.06
CA THR A 141 -4.38 -14.65 9.13
C THR A 141 -4.09 -13.72 10.32
N ASN A 142 -3.92 -14.31 11.52
CA ASN A 142 -3.22 -13.81 12.73
C ASN A 142 -3.45 -12.41 13.31
N ASN A 143 -4.21 -11.50 12.71
CA ASN A 143 -4.18 -10.11 13.16
C ASN A 143 -5.47 -9.70 13.86
N THR A 144 -6.65 -9.66 13.24
CA THR A 144 -7.89 -9.32 13.96
C THR A 144 -8.39 -10.51 14.80
N ALA A 145 -8.42 -10.33 16.13
CA ALA A 145 -8.86 -11.35 17.07
C ALA A 145 -10.37 -11.26 17.34
N HIS A 146 -10.90 -10.03 17.48
CA HIS A 146 -12.29 -9.77 17.83
C HIS A 146 -12.71 -8.37 17.36
N ALA A 147 -13.99 -8.18 17.05
CA ALA A 147 -14.57 -6.87 16.76
C ALA A 147 -16.03 -6.85 17.21
N GLU A 148 -16.34 -6.03 18.22
CA GLU A 148 -17.67 -5.97 18.85
C GLU A 148 -17.96 -4.57 19.39
N TYR A 149 -19.23 -4.17 19.38
CA TYR A 149 -19.68 -2.91 19.94
C TYR A 149 -19.78 -2.95 21.45
N ASN A 150 -19.21 -1.94 22.10
CA ASN A 150 -19.25 -1.78 23.54
C ASN A 150 -20.28 -0.72 23.93
N LEU A 151 -21.42 -1.13 24.47
CA LEU A 151 -22.50 -0.25 24.93
C LEU A 151 -22.05 0.80 25.96
N LYS A 152 -21.07 0.46 26.80
CA LYS A 152 -20.57 1.34 27.87
C LYS A 152 -19.69 2.45 27.31
N THR A 153 -18.78 2.13 26.39
CA THR A 153 -17.87 3.12 25.79
C THR A 153 -18.43 3.73 24.50
N LYS A 154 -19.54 3.23 23.98
CA LYS A 154 -20.18 3.64 22.72
C LYS A 154 -19.21 3.56 21.53
N THR A 155 -18.40 2.50 21.49
CA THR A 155 -17.34 2.28 20.51
C THR A 155 -17.42 0.88 19.94
N LEU A 156 -17.07 0.72 18.65
CA LEU A 156 -16.64 -0.57 18.14
C LEU A 156 -15.21 -0.81 18.64
N ASP A 157 -15.04 -1.86 19.43
CA ASP A 157 -13.76 -2.29 19.96
C ASP A 157 -13.20 -3.38 19.04
N ILE A 158 -12.11 -3.07 18.34
CA ILE A 158 -11.44 -3.99 17.42
C ILE A 158 -10.14 -4.44 18.09
N GLU A 159 -10.10 -5.71 18.50
CA GLU A 159 -8.90 -6.34 19.00
C GLU A 159 -8.07 -6.90 17.86
N PHE A 160 -6.78 -6.59 17.85
CA PHE A 160 -5.83 -7.30 17.01
C PHE A 160 -4.51 -7.58 17.71
N ARG A 161 -3.87 -8.67 17.28
CA ARG A 161 -2.53 -9.06 17.70
C ARG A 161 -1.49 -8.27 16.93
N THR A 162 -0.41 -7.94 17.62
CA THR A 162 0.74 -7.26 17.02
C THR A 162 2.04 -7.80 17.63
N ASN A 163 3.08 -7.88 16.82
CA ASN A 163 4.42 -8.23 17.27
C ASN A 163 5.27 -7.00 17.60
N TYR A 164 4.66 -5.82 17.58
CA TYR A 164 5.33 -4.54 17.81
C TYR A 164 5.00 -4.00 19.20
N SER A 165 5.97 -3.34 19.82
CA SER A 165 5.78 -2.65 21.10
C SER A 165 4.82 -1.48 20.96
N TYR A 166 4.18 -1.12 22.07
CA TYR A 166 3.31 0.05 22.16
C TYR A 166 4.09 1.36 21.95
N TYR A 167 3.61 2.20 21.03
CA TYR A 167 4.07 3.57 20.85
C TYR A 167 3.03 4.56 21.37
N ALA A 168 3.38 5.26 22.44
CA ALA A 168 2.55 6.30 23.04
C ALA A 168 2.26 7.44 22.06
N GLY A 169 1.02 7.93 22.05
CA GLY A 169 0.57 9.02 21.17
C GLY A 169 0.17 8.59 19.75
N PHE A 170 0.21 7.29 19.44
CA PHE A 170 -0.20 6.72 18.15
C PHE A 170 -1.19 5.59 18.37
N ILE A 171 -2.07 5.33 17.40
CA ILE A 171 -2.79 4.07 17.27
C ILE A 171 -1.87 3.06 16.58
N ASN A 172 -1.71 1.89 17.19
CA ASN A 172 -0.75 0.88 16.78
C ASN A 172 -1.49 -0.24 16.07
N PHE A 173 -1.35 -0.36 14.75
CA PHE A 173 -1.82 -1.48 13.92
C PHE A 173 -0.65 -2.43 13.61
N PRO A 174 -0.91 -3.63 13.04
CA PRO A 174 0.15 -4.48 12.53
C PRO A 174 0.98 -3.75 11.47
N SER A 175 2.29 -3.59 11.72
CA SER A 175 3.26 -2.93 10.83
C SER A 175 3.00 -1.44 10.54
N LEU A 176 2.07 -0.80 11.25
CA LEU A 176 1.70 0.61 11.08
C LEU A 176 1.41 1.28 12.44
N ILE A 177 2.00 2.44 12.68
CA ILE A 177 1.58 3.38 13.74
C ILE A 177 1.07 4.66 13.10
N VAL A 178 -0.12 5.11 13.50
CA VAL A 178 -0.73 6.32 12.96
C VAL A 178 -1.21 7.23 14.06
N LYS A 179 -0.96 8.53 13.91
CA LYS A 179 -1.62 9.53 14.73
C LYS A 179 -3.04 9.68 14.20
N CYS A 180 -4.05 9.42 15.04
CA CYS A 180 -5.45 9.42 14.65
C CYS A 180 -6.20 10.61 15.23
N HIS A 181 -7.44 10.79 14.80
CA HIS A 181 -8.38 11.70 15.45
C HIS A 181 -8.50 11.36 16.94
N PRO A 182 -8.54 12.36 17.86
CA PRO A 182 -8.51 12.11 19.31
C PRO A 182 -9.63 11.22 19.85
N SER A 183 -10.75 11.13 19.11
CA SER A 183 -11.88 10.26 19.49
C SER A 183 -11.59 8.76 19.25
N ILE A 184 -10.63 8.43 18.40
CA ILE A 184 -10.14 7.06 18.21
C ILE A 184 -9.07 6.82 19.26
N THR A 185 -9.33 5.88 20.15
CA THR A 185 -8.43 5.55 21.25
C THR A 185 -7.97 4.11 21.16
N GLN A 186 -7.01 3.73 22.00
CA GLN A 186 -6.58 2.35 22.08
C GLN A 186 -6.31 1.92 23.52
N LYS A 187 -6.45 0.63 23.80
CA LYS A 187 -6.05 -0.01 25.05
C LYS A 187 -5.04 -1.11 24.74
N PRO A 188 -3.73 -0.90 25.01
CA PRO A 188 -2.74 -1.94 24.85
C PRO A 188 -2.80 -2.94 26.01
N PHE A 189 -2.51 -4.20 25.74
CA PHE A 189 -2.31 -5.23 26.76
C PHE A 189 -1.52 -6.40 26.18
N TYR A 190 -1.18 -7.36 27.04
CA TYR A 190 -0.45 -8.56 26.64
C TYR A 190 -1.34 -9.78 26.85
N ASN A 191 -1.35 -10.67 25.87
CA ASN A 191 -2.01 -11.98 25.95
C ASN A 191 -0.95 -13.08 25.99
N ILE A 192 -1.22 -14.15 26.75
CA ILE A 192 -0.39 -15.36 26.76
C ILE A 192 -1.21 -16.47 26.11
N ILE A 193 -0.72 -17.01 25.00
CA ILE A 193 -1.38 -18.11 24.28
C ILE A 193 -0.33 -19.20 24.09
N SER A 194 -0.61 -20.40 24.61
CA SER A 194 0.29 -21.57 24.52
C SER A 194 1.73 -21.26 24.98
N GLY A 195 1.89 -20.48 26.05
CA GLY A 195 3.20 -20.10 26.60
C GLY A 195 3.93 -18.97 25.86
N HIS A 196 3.38 -18.47 24.74
CA HIS A 196 3.92 -17.33 24.02
C HIS A 196 3.20 -16.03 24.40
N LYS A 197 3.97 -14.99 24.73
CA LYS A 197 3.48 -13.65 25.01
C LYS A 197 3.30 -12.89 23.70
N TYR A 198 2.07 -12.46 23.42
CA TYR A 198 1.71 -11.62 22.28
C TYR A 198 1.25 -10.25 22.77
N ASN A 199 1.59 -9.20 22.04
CA ASN A 199 0.99 -7.89 22.28
C ASN A 199 -0.37 -7.88 21.60
N SER A 200 -1.38 -7.41 22.32
CA SER A 200 -2.70 -7.16 21.77
C SER A 200 -3.04 -5.69 21.94
N ASN A 201 -3.80 -5.17 20.98
CA ASN A 201 -4.29 -3.81 21.03
C ASN A 201 -5.76 -3.80 20.69
N ILE A 202 -6.56 -3.15 21.54
CA ILE A 202 -7.96 -2.87 21.25
C ILE A 202 -8.04 -1.43 20.76
N VAL A 203 -8.35 -1.24 19.49
CA VAL A 203 -8.67 0.07 18.93
C VAL A 203 -10.15 0.34 19.10
N LYS A 204 -10.48 1.50 19.65
CA LYS A 204 -11.83 1.93 19.97
C LYS A 204 -12.26 2.99 18.98
N ILE A 205 -13.24 2.66 18.14
CA ILE A 205 -13.78 3.57 17.12
C ILE A 205 -15.18 4.02 17.58
N PRO A 206 -15.39 5.32 17.83
CA PRO A 206 -16.70 5.80 18.30
C PRO A 206 -17.74 5.67 17.18
N MET A 207 -18.91 5.11 17.53
CA MET A 207 -20.04 5.02 16.61
C MET A 207 -21.38 4.90 17.34
N THR A 208 -22.45 5.27 16.63
CA THR A 208 -23.82 5.11 17.15
C THR A 208 -24.27 3.66 17.09
N GLU A 209 -25.18 3.27 17.99
CA GLU A 209 -25.77 1.92 18.01
C GLU A 209 -26.43 1.53 16.68
N LYS A 210 -27.09 2.49 16.02
CA LYS A 210 -27.71 2.27 14.71
C LYS A 210 -26.70 1.87 13.62
N VAL A 211 -25.48 2.40 13.68
CA VAL A 211 -24.41 2.01 12.75
C VAL A 211 -23.75 0.72 13.21
N ALA A 212 -23.52 0.59 14.52
CA ALA A 212 -22.88 -0.57 15.12
C ALA A 212 -23.60 -1.87 14.79
N ILE A 213 -24.93 -1.91 14.92
CA ILE A 213 -25.70 -3.13 14.64
C ILE A 213 -25.52 -3.61 13.19
N LYS A 214 -25.52 -2.68 12.22
CA LYS A 214 -25.28 -3.00 10.81
C LYS A 214 -23.87 -3.57 10.59
N VAL A 215 -22.89 -3.00 11.29
CA VAL A 215 -21.49 -3.46 11.22
C VAL A 215 -21.35 -4.85 11.83
N GLU A 216 -21.97 -5.13 12.98
CA GLU A 216 -21.92 -6.42 13.66
C GLU A 216 -22.58 -7.52 12.84
N ASP A 217 -23.77 -7.26 12.27
CA ASP A 217 -24.50 -8.20 11.41
C ASP A 217 -23.67 -8.64 10.19
N ASN A 218 -22.78 -7.76 9.72
CA ASN A 218 -22.00 -7.98 8.50
C ASN A 218 -20.49 -8.15 8.75
N ILE A 219 -20.03 -8.20 10.02
CA ILE A 219 -18.61 -8.03 10.39
C ILE A 219 -17.64 -8.95 9.62
N LYS A 220 -18.10 -10.14 9.22
CA LYS A 220 -17.32 -11.13 8.46
C LYS A 220 -17.00 -10.67 7.03
N THR A 221 -17.83 -9.84 6.43
CA THR A 221 -17.63 -9.32 5.06
C THR A 221 -16.95 -7.96 5.04
N LEU A 222 -16.69 -7.36 6.20
CA LEU A 222 -16.17 -5.99 6.29
C LEU A 222 -14.63 -5.92 6.43
N ASN A 223 -14.08 -4.82 5.92
CA ASN A 223 -12.72 -4.36 6.16
C ASN A 223 -12.74 -3.03 6.92
N LEU A 224 -11.81 -2.86 7.85
CA LEU A 224 -11.35 -1.54 8.28
C LEU A 224 -10.35 -1.01 7.25
N ILE A 225 -10.57 0.21 6.79
CA ILE A 225 -9.63 0.94 5.92
C ILE A 225 -9.18 2.19 6.67
N VAL A 226 -7.86 2.32 6.85
CA VAL A 226 -7.23 3.53 7.39
C VAL A 226 -6.55 4.26 6.25
N GLU A 227 -7.08 5.42 5.88
CA GLU A 227 -6.40 6.35 4.99
C GLU A 227 -5.41 7.19 5.81
N PHE A 228 -4.16 7.28 5.37
CA PHE A 228 -3.13 8.02 6.08
C PHE A 228 -2.10 8.65 5.14
N LYS A 229 -1.41 9.67 5.64
CA LYS A 229 -0.21 10.23 5.02
C LYS A 229 1.01 9.59 5.68
N LEU A 230 1.78 8.85 4.89
CA LEU A 230 3.04 8.25 5.33
C LEU A 230 4.07 9.36 5.60
N GLN A 231 4.74 9.28 6.75
CA GLN A 231 5.77 10.25 7.14
C GLN A 231 7.16 9.62 7.11
N GLN A 232 7.30 8.46 7.77
CA GLN A 232 8.60 7.82 7.95
C GLN A 232 8.47 6.33 8.26
N VAL A 233 9.61 5.66 8.35
CA VAL A 233 9.74 4.31 8.90
C VAL A 233 10.44 4.42 10.25
N LYS A 234 9.88 3.81 11.29
CA LYS A 234 10.42 3.79 12.63
C LYS A 234 10.89 2.40 13.00
N GLY A 235 12.05 2.30 13.66
CA GLY A 235 12.60 1.01 14.09
C GLY A 235 12.79 0.02 12.93
N PRO A 236 12.79 -1.30 13.19
CA PRO A 236 13.23 -2.29 12.24
C PRO A 236 12.15 -2.69 11.23
N ARG A 237 11.29 -1.75 10.77
CA ARG A 237 10.19 -1.88 9.75
C ARG A 237 8.77 -1.55 10.23
N LEU A 238 8.57 -0.41 10.90
CA LEU A 238 7.22 0.07 11.26
C LEU A 238 6.90 1.34 10.47
N LEU A 239 5.80 1.35 9.71
CA LEU A 239 5.37 2.57 9.03
C LEU A 239 4.80 3.56 10.05
N GLN A 240 5.15 4.83 9.93
CA GLN A 240 4.59 5.90 10.75
C GLN A 240 3.90 6.93 9.87
N GLY A 241 2.67 7.29 10.23
CA GLY A 241 1.91 8.30 9.51
C GLY A 241 0.90 9.08 10.35
N ILE A 242 0.13 9.92 9.67
CA ILE A 242 -1.02 10.63 10.22
C ILE A 242 -2.26 10.15 9.48
N SER A 243 -3.24 9.64 10.20
CA SER A 243 -4.51 9.24 9.63
C SER A 243 -5.30 10.45 9.15
N THR A 244 -5.91 10.34 7.98
CA THR A 244 -6.82 11.35 7.43
C THR A 244 -8.27 10.90 7.52
N LYS A 245 -8.54 9.61 7.29
CA LYS A 245 -9.90 9.03 7.38
C LYS A 245 -9.87 7.57 7.81
N PHE A 246 -10.95 7.13 8.42
CA PHE A 246 -11.27 5.74 8.70
C PHE A 246 -12.54 5.35 7.96
N PHE A 247 -12.57 4.13 7.45
CA PHE A 247 -13.77 3.56 6.84
C PHE A 247 -13.98 2.12 7.31
N ILE A 248 -15.25 1.72 7.43
CA ILE A 248 -15.63 0.31 7.46
C ILE A 248 -16.36 0.03 6.17
N VAL A 249 -15.86 -0.92 5.40
CA VAL A 249 -16.27 -1.14 4.01
C VAL A 249 -16.51 -2.61 3.74
N ASP A 250 -17.58 -2.95 3.04
CA ASP A 250 -17.85 -4.31 2.58
C ASP A 250 -16.86 -4.73 1.49
N LYS A 251 -16.27 -5.92 1.64
CA LYS A 251 -15.21 -6.45 0.76
C LYS A 251 -15.67 -6.65 -0.69
N ALA A 252 -16.94 -7.02 -0.89
CA ALA A 252 -17.45 -7.44 -2.19
C ALA A 252 -18.09 -6.28 -2.96
N THR A 253 -18.89 -5.48 -2.25
CA THR A 253 -19.67 -4.38 -2.84
C THR A 253 -18.95 -3.03 -2.76
N ASN A 254 -17.94 -2.92 -1.90
CA ASN A 254 -17.31 -1.66 -1.49
C ASN A 254 -18.27 -0.70 -0.79
N GLU A 255 -19.44 -1.14 -0.31
CA GLU A 255 -20.35 -0.28 0.44
C GLU A 255 -19.69 0.22 1.75
N ILE A 256 -19.88 1.50 2.07
CA ILE A 256 -19.35 2.16 3.26
C ILE A 256 -20.38 2.06 4.38
N TYR A 257 -20.03 1.33 5.43
CA TYR A 257 -20.85 1.16 6.64
C TYR A 257 -20.58 2.26 7.66
N PHE A 258 -19.37 2.80 7.64
CA PHE A 258 -18.93 3.85 8.57
C PHE A 258 -17.80 4.66 7.96
N SER A 259 -17.75 5.95 8.28
CA SER A 259 -16.62 6.83 7.98
C SER A 259 -16.38 7.85 9.09
N LEU A 260 -15.12 8.12 9.40
CA LEU A 260 -14.67 9.14 10.36
C LEU A 260 -13.43 9.87 9.87
#